data_AF-A0A954KII6-F1
#
_entry.id   AF-A0A954KII6-F1
#
_cell.length_a   1.000
_cell.length_b   1.000
_cell.length_c   1.000
_cell.angle_alpha   90.00
_cell.angle_beta   90.00
_cell.angle_gamma   90.00
#
_symmetry.space_group_name_H-M   'P 1'
#
loop_
_entity.id
_entity.type
_entity.pdbx_description
1 polymer ?
#
loop_
_entity_poly.entity_id
_entity_poly.type
_entity_poly.pdbx_seq_one_letter_code
_entity_poly.pdbx_strand_id
1 'polypeptide(L)'
;DEICTIVPATKDRAVQIWVDGNDAPLVEPGRHVRLQFEGWPAVQFAGWPSVAVGTFGGKVQSIDSTDIDGKGKFRILVLPDENDDPWPDDRYLRQGVRANGWVILNKVPLWFEFWRQLNGFPPVVSDKAPDDKGKKSKPPKLPK
;
A
#
# COMPACT_ATOMS: atom_id res chain seq x y z
N ASP A 1 -24.32 27.24 7.71
CA ASP A 1 -24.79 26.02 8.38
C ASP A 1 -24.98 24.89 7.40
N GLU A 2 -24.43 23.74 7.72
CA GLU A 2 -24.73 22.49 7.02
C GLU A 2 -26.09 21.97 7.51
N ILE A 3 -27.06 21.81 6.60
CA ILE A 3 -28.45 21.49 6.95
C ILE A 3 -28.67 19.96 6.97
N CYS A 4 -27.98 19.22 6.09
CA CYS A 4 -27.93 17.76 6.11
C CYS A 4 -26.75 17.24 5.27
N THR A 5 -26.30 16.03 5.58
CA THR A 5 -25.34 15.26 4.77
C THR A 5 -26.09 14.09 4.13
N ILE A 6 -26.04 13.98 2.79
CA ILE A 6 -26.66 12.88 2.06
C ILE A 6 -25.59 11.79 1.84
N VAL A 7 -25.86 10.59 2.34
CA VAL A 7 -24.97 9.43 2.19
C VAL A 7 -25.66 8.37 1.32
N PRO A 8 -25.04 7.93 0.22
CA PRO A 8 -25.61 6.89 -0.62
C PRO A 8 -25.66 5.55 0.12
N ALA A 9 -26.80 4.87 0.00
CA ALA A 9 -26.93 3.48 0.41
C ALA A 9 -26.28 2.58 -0.66
N THR A 10 -25.02 2.19 -0.42
CA THR A 10 -24.25 1.31 -1.31
C THR A 10 -23.54 0.21 -0.52
N LYS A 11 -23.30 -0.92 -1.20
CA LYS A 11 -22.45 -2.00 -0.72
C LYS A 11 -21.00 -1.87 -1.19
N ASP A 12 -20.76 -1.02 -2.18
CA ASP A 12 -19.43 -0.77 -2.74
C ASP A 12 -18.63 0.08 -1.76
N ARG A 13 -17.66 -0.55 -1.10
CA ARG A 13 -16.89 0.03 -0.02
C ARG A 13 -15.44 0.18 -0.43
N ALA A 14 -14.86 1.31 -0.07
CA ALA A 14 -13.45 1.57 -0.22
C ALA A 14 -12.90 2.14 1.08
N VAL A 15 -11.62 1.87 1.35
CA VAL A 15 -10.87 2.50 2.43
C VAL A 15 -9.93 3.52 1.81
N GLN A 16 -9.97 4.74 2.32
CA GLN A 16 -8.94 5.74 2.05
C GLN A 16 -7.80 5.58 3.05
N ILE A 17 -6.57 5.46 2.56
CA ILE A 17 -5.35 5.45 3.38
C ILE A 17 -4.47 6.61 2.93
N TRP A 18 -3.82 7.26 3.89
CA TRP A 18 -2.85 8.31 3.65
C TRP A 18 -1.43 7.74 3.77
N VAL A 19 -0.64 7.91 2.73
CA VAL A 19 0.75 7.43 2.63
C VAL A 19 1.69 8.63 2.53
N ASP A 20 2.89 8.50 3.08
CA ASP A 20 3.93 9.53 2.99
C ASP A 20 4.44 9.70 1.54
N GLY A 21 4.84 10.90 1.17
CA GLY A 21 5.36 11.18 -0.16
C GLY A 21 6.61 10.39 -0.55
N ASN A 22 7.42 9.95 0.43
CA ASN A 22 8.56 9.06 0.15
C ASN A 22 8.13 7.63 -0.20
N ASP A 23 6.97 7.20 0.31
CA ASP A 23 6.45 5.85 0.12
C ASP A 23 5.44 5.77 -1.04
N ALA A 24 4.80 6.87 -1.39
CA ALA A 24 3.82 6.95 -2.48
C ALA A 24 4.34 6.40 -3.83
N PRO A 25 5.60 6.63 -4.26
CA PRO A 25 6.14 6.06 -5.50
C PRO A 25 6.28 4.54 -5.52
N LEU A 26 6.15 3.88 -4.36
CA LEU A 26 6.34 2.44 -4.17
C LEU A 26 5.02 1.68 -4.18
N VAL A 27 3.92 2.42 -4.08
CA VAL A 27 2.57 1.89 -4.07
C VAL A 27 2.03 1.90 -5.49
N GLU A 28 1.60 0.72 -5.94
CA GLU A 28 1.07 0.51 -7.29
C GLU A 28 -0.34 -0.08 -7.21
N PRO A 29 -1.22 0.22 -8.19
CA PRO A 29 -2.50 -0.47 -8.30
C PRO A 29 -2.30 -2.00 -8.35
N GLY A 30 -3.16 -2.73 -7.64
CA GLY A 30 -3.11 -4.18 -7.50
C GLY A 30 -2.25 -4.70 -6.35
N ARG A 31 -1.45 -3.85 -5.68
CA ARG A 31 -0.69 -4.27 -4.49
C ARG A 31 -1.62 -4.71 -3.38
N HIS A 32 -1.24 -5.80 -2.69
CA HIS A 32 -1.98 -6.30 -1.54
C HIS A 32 -1.81 -5.37 -0.33
N VAL A 33 -2.91 -5.17 0.38
CA VAL A 33 -3.00 -4.37 1.59
C VAL A 33 -3.62 -5.22 2.69
N ARG A 34 -3.09 -5.12 3.90
CA ARG A 34 -3.75 -5.64 5.11
C ARG A 34 -4.40 -4.49 5.83
N LEU A 35 -5.68 -4.63 6.17
CA LEU A 35 -6.50 -3.60 6.80
C LEU A 35 -6.93 -4.03 8.19
N GLN A 36 -6.80 -3.17 9.17
CA GLN A 36 -7.38 -3.34 10.49
C GLN A 36 -8.41 -2.22 10.73
N PHE A 37 -9.66 -2.61 10.95
CA PHE A 37 -10.74 -1.68 11.25
C PHE A 37 -10.83 -1.42 12.75
N GLU A 38 -10.97 -0.16 13.15
CA GLU A 38 -11.20 0.18 14.55
C GLU A 38 -12.54 -0.37 15.03
N GLY A 39 -12.57 -0.84 16.28
CA GLY A 39 -13.74 -1.50 16.86
C GLY A 39 -13.89 -2.97 16.49
N TRP A 40 -13.05 -3.51 15.60
CA TRP A 40 -12.96 -4.94 15.34
C TRP A 40 -11.80 -5.55 16.15
N PRO A 41 -12.06 -6.49 17.07
CA PRO A 41 -11.02 -7.05 17.92
C PRO A 41 -10.03 -7.88 17.10
N ALA A 42 -8.74 -7.61 17.30
CA ALA A 42 -7.65 -8.36 16.66
C ALA A 42 -7.13 -9.54 17.51
N VAL A 43 -7.74 -9.82 18.67
CA VAL A 43 -7.21 -10.79 19.65
C VAL A 43 -7.98 -12.11 19.62
N GLN A 44 -7.20 -13.19 19.52
CA GLN A 44 -7.65 -14.58 19.65
C GLN A 44 -7.76 -14.98 21.13
N PHE A 45 -8.87 -15.62 21.52
CA PHE A 45 -8.94 -16.35 22.80
C PHE A 45 -8.26 -17.72 22.65
N ALA A 46 -7.49 -18.15 23.64
CA ALA A 46 -6.81 -19.45 23.63
C ALA A 46 -7.84 -20.60 23.59
N GLY A 47 -7.93 -21.32 22.46
CA GLY A 47 -8.81 -22.49 22.32
C GLY A 47 -9.37 -22.77 20.92
N TRP A 48 -9.14 -21.91 19.91
CA TRP A 48 -9.68 -22.08 18.55
C TRP A 48 -8.57 -22.23 17.51
N PRO A 49 -8.70 -23.11 16.49
CA PRO A 49 -7.66 -23.31 15.49
C PRO A 49 -7.44 -22.05 14.61
N SER A 50 -6.19 -21.58 14.59
CA SER A 50 -5.42 -20.85 13.54
C SER A 50 -6.02 -19.73 12.66
N VAL A 51 -7.22 -19.21 12.92
CA VAL A 51 -7.78 -18.09 12.12
C VAL A 51 -7.88 -16.83 13.00
N ALA A 52 -6.73 -16.21 13.29
CA ALA A 52 -6.64 -14.91 13.94
C ALA A 52 -6.77 -13.79 12.90
N VAL A 53 -7.96 -13.61 12.31
CA VAL A 53 -8.15 -12.62 11.22
C VAL A 53 -8.67 -11.31 11.82
N GLY A 54 -7.79 -10.64 12.58
CA GLY A 54 -7.98 -9.25 12.99
C GLY A 54 -7.71 -8.25 11.86
N THR A 55 -7.21 -8.76 10.72
CA THR A 55 -6.83 -7.97 9.55
C THR A 55 -7.46 -8.52 8.29
N PHE A 56 -8.06 -7.67 7.48
CA PHE A 56 -8.74 -8.01 6.24
C PHE A 56 -7.85 -7.76 5.03
N GLY A 57 -8.04 -8.54 3.97
CA GLY A 57 -7.36 -8.34 2.69
C GLY A 57 -7.97 -7.19 1.89
N GLY A 58 -7.12 -6.39 1.27
CA GLY A 58 -7.51 -5.36 0.32
C GLY A 58 -6.50 -5.24 -0.81
N LYS A 59 -6.88 -4.52 -1.87
CA LYS A 59 -6.02 -4.19 -3.01
C LYS A 59 -6.05 -2.70 -3.29
N VAL A 60 -4.90 -2.12 -3.59
CA VAL A 60 -4.83 -0.73 -4.04
C VAL A 60 -5.52 -0.60 -5.39
N GLN A 61 -6.52 0.25 -5.47
CA GLN A 61 -7.24 0.57 -6.71
C GLN A 61 -6.60 1.75 -7.43
N SER A 62 -6.26 2.81 -6.68
CA SER A 62 -5.67 4.02 -7.23
C SER A 62 -4.86 4.78 -6.19
N ILE A 63 -3.96 5.62 -6.70
CA ILE A 63 -3.14 6.55 -5.93
C ILE A 63 -3.40 7.93 -6.52
N ASP A 64 -3.73 8.90 -5.66
CA ASP A 64 -3.91 10.28 -6.10
C ASP A 64 -2.55 10.90 -6.42
N SER A 65 -2.45 11.61 -7.55
CA SER A 65 -1.19 12.22 -8.01
C SER A 65 -0.84 13.55 -7.31
N THR A 66 -1.69 14.03 -6.41
CA THR A 66 -1.57 15.35 -5.80
C THR A 66 -1.74 15.27 -4.30
N ASP A 67 -0.91 16.03 -3.59
CA ASP A 67 -1.05 16.25 -2.15
C ASP A 67 -2.25 17.16 -1.90
N ILE A 68 -3.34 16.57 -1.41
CA ILE A 68 -4.62 17.25 -1.16
C ILE A 68 -4.49 18.24 0.02
N ASP A 69 -3.67 17.91 1.02
CA ASP A 69 -3.60 18.63 2.29
C ASP A 69 -2.38 19.57 2.38
N GLY A 70 -1.47 19.53 1.40
CA GLY A 70 -0.20 20.27 1.45
C GLY A 70 0.79 19.75 2.50
N LYS A 71 0.57 18.52 3.01
CA LYS A 71 1.33 17.91 4.12
C LYS A 71 2.29 16.83 3.66
N GLY A 72 2.51 16.71 2.35
CA GLY A 72 3.31 15.66 1.73
C GLY A 72 2.68 14.28 1.82
N LYS A 73 1.35 14.19 1.91
CA LYS A 73 0.63 12.90 1.99
C LYS A 73 -0.21 12.67 0.75
N PHE A 74 -0.17 11.43 0.28
CA PHE A 74 -0.91 10.99 -0.89
C PHE A 74 -2.00 10.03 -0.45
N ARG A 75 -3.21 10.21 -1.02
CA ARG A 75 -4.34 9.34 -0.74
C ARG A 75 -4.29 8.14 -1.67
N ILE A 76 -4.42 6.95 -1.09
CA ILE A 76 -4.65 5.72 -1.84
C ILE A 76 -6.05 5.20 -1.54
N LEU A 77 -6.72 4.66 -2.56
CA LEU A 77 -7.99 3.96 -2.41
C LEU A 77 -7.74 2.46 -2.43
N VAL A 78 -8.29 1.77 -1.42
CA VAL A 78 -8.19 0.33 -1.26
C VAL A 78 -9.57 -0.28 -1.36
N LEU A 79 -9.71 -1.31 -2.19
CA LEU A 79 -10.92 -2.12 -2.32
C LEU A 79 -10.74 -3.48 -1.64
N PRO A 80 -11.83 -4.19 -1.29
CA PRO A 80 -11.74 -5.57 -0.80
C PRO A 80 -11.01 -6.47 -1.81
N ASP A 81 -10.16 -7.37 -1.31
CA ASP A 81 -9.59 -8.41 -2.16
C ASP A 81 -10.58 -9.56 -2.29
N GLU A 82 -11.05 -9.83 -3.51
CA GLU A 82 -12.00 -10.92 -3.80
C GLU A 82 -11.45 -12.32 -3.49
N ASN A 83 -10.14 -12.45 -3.28
CA ASN A 83 -9.46 -13.73 -2.98
C ASN A 83 -9.19 -13.93 -1.49
N ASP A 84 -9.58 -12.98 -0.65
CA ASP A 84 -9.39 -13.02 0.81
C ASP A 84 -10.75 -12.97 1.53
N ASP A 85 -10.74 -13.03 2.86
CA ASP A 85 -11.95 -12.96 3.66
C ASP A 85 -12.70 -11.63 3.43
N PRO A 86 -14.04 -11.66 3.28
CA PRO A 86 -14.82 -10.45 3.08
C PRO A 86 -14.72 -9.54 4.29
N TRP A 87 -14.78 -8.23 4.03
CA TRP A 87 -14.80 -7.22 5.10
C TRP A 87 -16.06 -7.36 5.97
N PRO A 88 -16.04 -6.87 7.22
CA PRO A 88 -17.19 -6.95 8.11
C PRO A 88 -18.43 -6.26 7.50
N ASP A 89 -19.60 -6.80 7.83
CA ASP A 89 -20.88 -6.24 7.40
C ASP A 89 -21.05 -4.76 7.76
N ASP A 90 -21.86 -4.09 6.98
CA ASP A 90 -22.27 -2.68 7.09
C ASP A 90 -22.67 -2.22 8.50
N ARG A 91 -23.24 -3.15 9.29
CA ARG A 91 -23.64 -2.88 10.67
C ARG A 91 -22.45 -2.52 11.56
N TYR A 92 -21.30 -3.14 11.29
CA TYR A 92 -20.06 -3.01 12.06
C TYR A 92 -19.08 -2.05 11.39
N LEU A 93 -19.01 -2.09 10.06
CA LEU A 93 -18.18 -1.19 9.28
C LEU A 93 -19.03 -0.03 8.75
N ARG A 94 -19.23 1.04 9.53
CA ARG A 94 -19.92 2.24 9.02
C ARG A 94 -19.00 3.11 8.17
N GLN A 95 -19.56 3.89 7.25
CA GLN A 95 -18.79 4.91 6.54
C GLN A 95 -18.20 5.89 7.58
N GLY A 96 -16.90 6.20 7.43
CA GLY A 96 -16.17 7.03 8.38
C GLY A 96 -15.51 6.27 9.55
N VAL A 97 -15.68 4.94 9.66
CA VAL A 97 -14.88 4.12 10.58
C VAL A 97 -13.40 4.24 10.21
N ARG A 98 -12.55 4.42 11.23
CA ARG A 98 -11.11 4.50 11.04
C ARG A 98 -10.55 3.11 10.72
N ALA A 99 -9.55 3.10 9.84
CA ALA A 99 -8.82 1.90 9.48
C ALA A 99 -7.32 2.21 9.49
N ASN A 100 -6.53 1.26 9.97
CA ASN A 100 -5.10 1.21 9.75
C ASN A 100 -4.83 0.23 8.61
N GLY A 101 -3.86 0.54 7.74
CA GLY A 101 -3.52 -0.35 6.65
C GLY A 101 -2.03 -0.42 6.39
N TRP A 102 -1.60 -1.61 5.97
CA TRP A 102 -0.22 -1.91 5.61
C TRP A 102 -0.20 -2.39 4.16
N VAL A 103 0.46 -1.61 3.29
CA VAL A 103 0.69 -2.01 1.90
C VAL A 103 1.89 -2.95 1.88
N ILE A 104 1.72 -4.13 1.30
CA ILE A 104 2.78 -5.13 1.21
C ILE A 104 3.65 -4.81 0.00
N LEU A 105 4.85 -4.29 0.27
CA LEU A 105 5.88 -4.05 -0.73
C LEU A 105 6.67 -5.34 -1.05
N ASN A 106 7.72 -5.22 -1.85
CA ASN A 106 8.57 -6.34 -2.25
C ASN A 106 9.34 -6.93 -1.05
N LYS A 107 9.63 -8.24 -1.11
CA LYS A 107 10.51 -8.91 -0.14
C LYS A 107 11.96 -8.58 -0.44
N VAL A 108 12.66 -8.07 0.55
CA VAL A 108 14.07 -7.69 0.48
C VAL A 108 14.84 -8.28 1.67
N PRO A 109 16.15 -8.52 1.53
CA PRO A 109 16.97 -8.98 2.65
C PRO A 109 16.98 -7.96 3.80
N LEU A 110 16.93 -8.43 5.06
CA LEU A 110 16.90 -7.56 6.25
C LEU A 110 18.06 -6.57 6.32
N TRP A 111 19.26 -7.00 5.92
CA TRP A 111 20.45 -6.14 5.92
C TRP A 111 20.30 -4.95 4.95
N PHE A 112 19.60 -5.17 3.82
CA PHE A 112 19.38 -4.15 2.80
C PHE A 112 18.41 -3.08 3.33
N GLU A 113 17.32 -3.49 3.99
CA GLU A 113 16.38 -2.56 4.62
C GLU A 113 17.05 -1.71 5.69
N PHE A 114 17.90 -2.32 6.52
CA PHE A 114 18.61 -1.59 7.56
C PHE A 114 19.60 -0.57 6.98
N TRP A 115 20.40 -0.98 5.99
CA TRP A 115 21.31 -0.07 5.27
C TRP A 115 20.54 1.06 4.58
N ARG A 116 19.46 0.73 3.87
CA ARG A 116 18.64 1.68 3.12
C ARG A 116 17.99 2.71 4.04
N GLN A 117 17.44 2.28 5.17
CA GLN A 117 16.80 3.17 6.14
C GLN A 117 17.80 4.15 6.79
N LEU A 118 19.03 3.72 7.05
CA LEU A 118 20.11 4.60 7.54
C LEU A 118 20.55 5.65 6.51
N ASN A 119 20.44 5.34 5.22
CA ASN A 119 20.81 6.25 4.13
C ASN A 119 19.62 7.07 3.59
N GLY A 120 18.41 6.86 4.11
CA GLY A 120 17.21 7.58 3.67
C GLY A 120 16.76 7.25 2.24
N PHE A 121 17.16 6.11 1.68
CA PHE A 121 16.73 5.70 0.36
C PHE A 121 15.32 5.07 0.39
N PRO A 122 14.48 5.27 -0.64
CA PRO A 122 13.14 4.66 -0.69
C PRO A 122 13.19 3.13 -0.87
N PRO A 123 12.23 2.36 -0.29
CA PRO A 123 12.20 0.89 -0.30
C PRO A 123 12.50 0.19 -1.64
N VAL A 124 12.03 0.69 -2.80
CA VAL A 124 12.70 0.59 -4.13
C VAL A 124 11.90 1.26 -5.26
N VAL A 125 12.56 2.08 -6.11
CA VAL A 125 12.02 2.55 -7.41
C VAL A 125 12.97 2.10 -8.54
N SER A 126 12.80 0.88 -9.06
CA SER A 126 13.32 0.49 -10.40
C SER A 126 12.85 -0.91 -10.82
N ASP A 127 12.22 -1.01 -12.00
CA ASP A 127 12.04 -2.29 -12.72
C ASP A 127 13.10 -2.52 -13.82
N LYS A 128 14.05 -1.58 -14.01
CA LYS A 128 15.17 -1.76 -14.94
C LYS A 128 16.45 -1.14 -14.40
N ALA A 129 17.48 -1.97 -14.23
CA ALA A 129 18.86 -1.50 -14.18
C ALA A 129 19.27 -0.95 -15.57
N PRO A 130 20.14 0.06 -15.66
CA PRO A 130 20.85 0.32 -16.91
C PRO A 130 21.68 -0.93 -17.21
N ASP A 131 21.44 -1.55 -18.37
CA ASP A 131 22.16 -2.72 -18.83
C ASP A 131 23.63 -2.32 -19.07
N ASP A 132 24.50 -2.46 -18.06
CA ASP A 132 25.96 -2.33 -18.23
C ASP A 132 26.51 -3.63 -18.82
N LYS A 133 26.06 -3.95 -20.04
CA LYS A 133 26.66 -4.96 -20.91
C LYS A 133 27.29 -4.28 -22.10
N GLY A 134 28.52 -3.80 -21.94
CA GLY A 134 29.22 -3.24 -23.10
C GLY A 134 30.64 -2.72 -22.96
N LYS A 135 31.45 -3.12 -21.98
CA LYS A 135 32.91 -2.88 -22.10
C LYS A 135 33.55 -3.92 -23.04
N LYS A 136 34.07 -3.37 -24.16
CA LYS A 136 35.04 -3.85 -25.18
C LYS A 136 34.38 -4.13 -26.54
N SER A 137 34.86 -3.60 -27.68
CA SER A 137 36.23 -3.21 -28.08
C SER A 137 36.24 -1.99 -29.02
N LYS A 138 37.17 -1.03 -28.83
CA LYS A 138 37.47 -0.02 -29.85
C LYS A 138 38.19 -0.67 -31.04
N PRO A 139 37.81 -0.40 -32.29
CA PRO A 139 38.57 -0.88 -33.45
C PRO A 139 39.94 -0.17 -33.53
N PRO A 140 40.98 -0.84 -34.06
CA PRO A 140 42.34 -0.29 -34.10
C PRO A 140 42.43 0.85 -35.10
N LYS A 141 43.14 1.93 -34.73
CA LYS A 141 43.39 3.07 -35.61
C LYS A 141 44.37 2.64 -36.72
N LEU A 142 43.96 2.83 -37.97
CA LEU A 142 44.85 2.69 -39.12
C LEU A 142 45.76 3.94 -39.21
N PRO A 143 47.07 3.78 -39.43
CA PRO A 143 47.95 4.90 -39.74
C PRO A 143 47.64 5.48 -41.13
N LYS A 144 47.98 6.77 -41.31
CA LYS A 144 47.73 7.59 -42.49
C LYS A 144 48.35 7.04 -43.76
#